data_AF-A0A9D5YZE9-F1
#
_entry.id   AF-A0A9D5YZE9-F1
#
_cell.length_a   1.000
_cell.length_b   1.000
_cell.length_c   1.000
_cell.angle_alpha   90.00
_cell.angle_beta   90.00
_cell.angle_gamma   90.00
#
_symmetry.space_group_name_H-M   'P 1'
#
loop_
_entity.id
_entity.type
_entity.pdbx_description
1 polymer ?
#
loop_
_entity_poly.entity_id
_entity_poly.type
_entity_poly.pdbx_seq_one_letter_code
_entity_poly.pdbx_strand_id
1 'polypeptide(L)'
;METSSELQAIANASDSDLMLICAAVAERGVAFCQVLVAGHLAWVDSSLELAWAAAAGEPVQDECFEALDELEMEPQDGEDDSSRPEFHVTQAVGLVGNALAVSLRPSVSKAEMSINTLRSLLSMVDFKLSGEVPVIVRRGEGPPPPGQLVHMEIDAELAVLALLSRGAESSTQGRARRLVANRARDSARVFAEQLVPSIEVFAKLGGWEL
;
A
#
# COMPACT_ATOMS: atom_id res chain seq x y z
N MET A 1 -24.17 3.72 -4.49
CA MET A 1 -22.78 3.27 -4.73
C MET A 1 -22.52 2.27 -3.64
N GLU A 2 -22.58 0.97 -3.97
CA GLU A 2 -22.29 -0.07 -2.98
C GLU A 2 -20.80 0.01 -2.67
N THR A 3 -20.45 0.19 -1.41
CA THR A 3 -19.07 0.07 -0.96
C THR A 3 -18.66 -1.38 -1.11
N SER A 4 -17.48 -1.60 -1.70
CA SER A 4 -16.91 -2.94 -1.86
C SER A 4 -16.84 -3.64 -0.50
N SER A 5 -17.03 -4.96 -0.47
CA SER A 5 -17.05 -5.75 0.78
C SER A 5 -15.80 -5.56 1.63
N GLU A 6 -14.66 -5.31 0.99
CA GLU A 6 -13.36 -5.10 1.62
C GLU A 6 -13.30 -3.76 2.34
N LEU A 7 -13.75 -2.67 1.68
CA LEU A 7 -13.83 -1.34 2.29
C LEU A 7 -14.82 -1.32 3.46
N GLN A 8 -15.91 -2.08 3.35
CA GLN A 8 -16.84 -2.24 4.47
C GLN A 8 -16.21 -3.00 5.66
N ALA A 9 -15.32 -3.95 5.40
CA ALA A 9 -14.56 -4.63 6.45
C ALA A 9 -13.55 -3.69 7.12
N ILE A 10 -12.88 -2.84 6.35
CA ILE A 10 -11.93 -1.83 6.84
C ILE A 10 -12.62 -0.78 7.70
N ALA A 11 -13.81 -0.32 7.30
CA ALA A 11 -14.60 0.62 8.08
C ALA A 11 -14.95 0.09 9.49
N ASN A 12 -14.97 -1.23 9.65
CA ASN A 12 -15.25 -1.91 10.91
C ASN A 12 -13.99 -2.47 11.60
N ALA A 13 -12.80 -2.24 11.04
CA ALA A 13 -11.54 -2.75 11.57
C ALA A 13 -11.15 -2.05 12.88
N SER A 14 -10.47 -2.77 13.78
CA SER A 14 -9.93 -2.16 15.00
C SER A 14 -8.76 -1.23 14.68
N ASP A 15 -8.43 -0.32 15.60
CA ASP A 15 -7.26 0.56 15.49
C ASP A 15 -5.98 -0.19 15.15
N SER A 16 -5.75 -1.32 15.82
CA SER A 16 -4.59 -2.16 15.52
C SER A 16 -4.67 -2.74 14.11
N ASP A 17 -5.83 -3.21 13.68
CA ASP A 17 -6.01 -3.77 12.34
C ASP A 17 -5.75 -2.74 11.25
N LEU A 18 -6.17 -1.50 11.46
CA LEU A 18 -5.87 -0.38 10.57
C LEU A 18 -4.36 -0.16 10.41
N MET A 19 -3.57 -0.24 11.49
CA MET A 19 -2.10 -0.14 11.41
C MET A 19 -1.50 -1.24 10.53
N LEU A 20 -1.97 -2.48 10.68
CA LEU A 20 -1.47 -3.62 9.90
C LEU A 20 -1.88 -3.54 8.44
N ILE A 21 -3.11 -3.11 8.15
CA ILE A 21 -3.60 -2.89 6.79
C ILE A 21 -2.74 -1.82 6.11
N CYS A 22 -2.50 -0.68 6.76
CA CYS A 22 -1.66 0.37 6.20
C CYS A 22 -0.20 -0.07 5.98
N ALA A 23 0.40 -0.79 6.94
CA ALA A 23 1.74 -1.33 6.80
C ALA A 23 1.85 -2.32 5.62
N ALA A 24 0.84 -3.18 5.44
CA ALA A 24 0.78 -4.12 4.33
C ALA A 24 0.65 -3.41 2.97
N VAL A 25 -0.17 -2.36 2.88
CA VAL A 25 -0.32 -1.54 1.68
C VAL A 25 0.98 -0.78 1.36
N ALA A 26 1.63 -0.20 2.38
CA ALA A 26 2.91 0.48 2.22
C ALA A 26 4.00 -0.49 1.71
N GLU A 27 4.12 -1.69 2.28
CA GLU A 27 5.08 -2.71 1.83
C GLU A 27 4.85 -3.12 0.36
N ARG A 28 3.59 -3.21 -0.08
CA ARG A 28 3.30 -3.46 -1.50
C ARG A 28 3.65 -2.26 -2.39
N GLY A 29 3.41 -1.05 -1.89
CA GLY A 29 3.71 0.21 -2.58
C GLY A 29 5.19 0.47 -2.79
N VAL A 30 6.07 0.09 -1.85
CA VAL A 30 7.52 0.36 -1.96
C VAL A 30 8.19 -0.35 -3.13
N ALA A 31 7.54 -1.33 -3.78
CA ALA A 31 8.01 -1.90 -5.04
C ALA A 31 8.21 -0.82 -6.13
N PHE A 32 7.40 0.25 -6.14
CA PHE A 32 7.62 1.39 -7.05
C PHE A 32 8.93 2.11 -6.74
N CYS A 33 9.25 2.34 -5.46
CA CYS A 33 10.52 2.93 -5.06
C CYS A 33 11.71 2.04 -5.45
N GLN A 34 11.58 0.72 -5.25
CA GLN A 34 12.65 -0.24 -5.55
C GLN A 34 13.01 -0.27 -7.04
N VAL A 35 12.03 -0.11 -7.93
CA VAL A 35 12.25 -0.18 -9.37
C VAL A 35 12.57 1.20 -9.95
N LEU A 36 11.84 2.25 -9.57
CA LEU A 36 11.88 3.54 -10.27
C LEU A 36 12.93 4.53 -9.74
N VAL A 37 13.65 4.18 -8.66
CA VAL A 37 14.70 5.03 -8.10
C VAL A 37 16.07 4.43 -8.41
N ALA A 38 16.95 5.23 -8.98
CA ALA A 38 18.36 4.89 -9.17
C ALA A 38 19.11 4.89 -7.83
N GLY A 39 18.83 3.91 -6.96
CA GLY A 39 19.46 3.77 -5.65
C GLY A 39 18.51 3.25 -4.58
N HIS A 40 19.10 2.70 -3.52
CA HIS A 40 18.35 2.20 -2.38
C HIS A 40 17.94 3.34 -1.45
N LEU A 41 16.63 3.51 -1.22
CA LEU A 41 16.10 4.46 -0.24
C LEU A 41 16.06 3.82 1.17
N ALA A 42 17.22 3.76 1.83
CA ALA A 42 17.36 3.12 3.14
C ALA A 42 16.39 3.68 4.22
N TRP A 43 16.00 4.94 4.10
CA TRP A 43 15.04 5.57 4.99
C TRP A 43 13.62 5.05 4.78
N VAL A 44 13.22 4.70 3.54
CA VAL A 44 11.92 4.08 3.24
C VAL A 44 11.79 2.74 3.93
N ASP A 45 12.83 1.90 3.82
CA ASP A 45 12.89 0.60 4.49
C ASP A 45 12.84 0.74 6.00
N SER A 46 13.59 1.69 6.56
CA SER A 46 13.61 1.95 8.01
C SER A 46 12.25 2.41 8.54
N SER A 47 11.58 3.31 7.82
CA SER A 47 10.22 3.77 8.13
C SER A 47 9.18 2.65 8.03
N LEU A 48 9.34 1.76 7.04
CA LEU A 48 8.46 0.61 6.89
C LEU A 48 8.66 -0.42 8.01
N GLU A 49 9.90 -0.65 8.45
CA GLU A 49 10.19 -1.47 9.64
C GLU A 49 9.48 -0.92 10.90
N LEU A 50 9.51 0.41 11.09
CA LEU A 50 8.80 1.07 12.21
C LEU A 50 7.28 0.87 12.13
N ALA A 51 6.69 1.03 10.93
CA ALA A 51 5.26 0.77 10.73
C ALA A 51 4.88 -0.69 11.06
N TRP A 52 5.72 -1.66 10.68
CA TRP A 52 5.50 -3.06 11.05
C TRP A 52 5.68 -3.34 12.54
N ALA A 53 6.67 -2.73 13.19
CA ALA A 53 6.87 -2.82 14.62
C ALA A 53 5.65 -2.27 15.39
N ALA A 54 5.15 -1.11 14.99
CA ALA A 54 3.91 -0.55 15.54
C ALA A 54 2.71 -1.48 15.31
N ALA A 55 2.52 -2.00 14.09
CA ALA A 55 1.44 -2.94 13.76
C ALA A 55 1.51 -4.26 14.56
N ALA A 56 2.72 -4.68 14.94
CA ALA A 56 3.00 -5.81 15.82
C ALA A 56 2.73 -5.52 17.32
N GLY A 57 2.45 -4.27 17.67
CA GLY A 57 2.18 -3.79 19.02
C GLY A 57 3.45 -3.41 19.80
N GLU A 58 4.54 -3.12 19.10
CA GLU A 58 5.78 -2.64 19.73
C GLU A 58 5.68 -1.12 20.02
N PRO A 59 6.26 -0.65 21.12
CA PRO A 59 6.13 0.74 21.55
C PRO A 59 7.14 1.65 20.82
N VAL A 60 6.89 1.91 19.53
CA VAL A 60 7.79 2.69 18.64
C VAL A 60 7.22 4.06 18.25
N GLN A 61 6.43 4.68 19.14
CA GLN A 61 5.70 5.91 18.82
C GLN A 61 6.62 7.11 18.60
N ASP A 62 7.67 7.26 19.41
CA ASP A 62 8.60 8.38 19.30
C ASP A 62 9.41 8.27 18.00
N GLU A 63 9.86 7.06 17.66
CA GLU A 63 10.57 6.78 16.41
C GLU A 63 9.68 6.97 15.18
N CYS A 64 8.40 6.59 15.25
CA CYS A 64 7.43 6.85 14.19
C CYS A 64 7.18 8.36 13.98
N PHE A 65 7.24 9.17 15.04
CA PHE A 65 7.11 10.62 14.95
C PHE A 65 8.33 11.24 14.27
N GLU A 66 9.53 10.87 14.71
CA GLU A 66 10.80 11.31 14.10
C GLU A 66 10.87 10.97 12.61
N ALA A 67 10.51 9.73 12.24
CA ALA A 67 10.50 9.29 10.84
C ALA A 67 9.48 10.04 9.97
N LEU A 68 8.35 10.47 10.55
CA LEU A 68 7.35 11.26 9.82
C LEU A 68 7.81 12.70 9.60
N ASP A 69 8.43 13.32 10.61
CA ASP A 69 9.02 14.65 10.49
C ASP A 69 10.10 14.70 9.39
N GLU A 70 10.95 13.67 9.29
CA GLU A 70 11.95 13.56 8.22
C GLU A 70 11.30 13.48 6.82
N LEU A 71 10.17 12.78 6.70
CA LEU A 71 9.42 12.63 5.45
C LEU A 71 8.75 13.94 5.01
N GLU A 72 8.28 14.75 5.95
CA GLU A 72 7.71 16.08 5.68
C GLU A 72 8.74 17.12 5.23
N MET A 73 10.03 16.91 5.51
CA MET A 73 11.12 17.80 5.10
C MET A 73 11.61 17.57 3.66
N GLU A 74 11.25 16.45 3.02
CA GLU A 74 11.55 16.21 1.62
C GLU A 74 10.58 17.00 0.72
N PRO A 75 11.07 17.86 -0.19
CA PRO A 75 10.20 18.68 -1.03
C PRO A 75 9.33 17.80 -1.93
N GLN A 76 8.02 17.78 -1.68
CA GLN A 76 7.01 17.21 -2.58
C GLN A 76 6.75 18.11 -3.79
N ASP A 77 7.80 18.70 -4.38
CA ASP A 77 7.75 19.60 -5.55
C ASP A 77 7.56 18.83 -6.87
N GLY A 78 6.87 17.68 -6.82
CA GLY A 78 6.47 16.92 -7.99
C GLY A 78 5.20 17.51 -8.58
N GLU A 79 5.27 17.96 -9.83
CA GLU A 79 4.08 18.12 -10.67
C GLU A 79 3.23 16.83 -10.58
N ASP A 80 1.91 16.97 -10.46
CA ASP A 80 0.92 15.86 -10.45
C ASP A 80 0.81 15.20 -11.85
N ASP A 81 1.97 14.94 -12.45
CA ASP A 81 2.15 14.39 -13.78
C ASP A 81 2.46 12.90 -13.67
N SER A 82 1.39 12.10 -13.73
CA SER A 82 1.47 10.63 -13.77
C SER A 82 2.25 10.06 -14.96
N SER A 83 2.71 10.88 -15.93
CA SER A 83 3.59 10.43 -17.00
C SER A 83 5.06 10.32 -16.59
N ARG A 84 5.38 10.74 -15.35
CA ARG A 84 6.73 10.79 -14.79
C ARG A 84 6.93 9.76 -13.67
N PRO A 85 8.13 9.12 -13.57
CA PRO A 85 8.39 8.12 -12.52
C PRO A 85 8.33 8.75 -11.12
N GLU A 86 8.70 10.01 -10.98
CA GLU A 86 8.72 10.74 -9.70
C GLU A 86 7.33 10.76 -9.05
N PHE A 87 6.26 10.90 -9.84
CA PHE A 87 4.89 10.83 -9.32
C PHE A 87 4.62 9.50 -8.61
N HIS A 88 4.96 8.37 -9.23
CA HIS A 88 4.72 7.05 -8.66
C HIS A 88 5.56 6.82 -7.39
N VAL A 89 6.81 7.29 -7.38
CA VAL A 89 7.69 7.22 -6.21
C VAL A 89 7.12 8.07 -5.07
N THR A 90 6.69 9.31 -5.34
CA THR A 90 6.07 10.19 -4.33
C THR A 90 4.81 9.57 -3.73
N GLN A 91 3.94 8.97 -4.55
CA GLN A 91 2.75 8.29 -4.05
C GLN A 91 3.12 7.08 -3.18
N ALA A 92 4.10 6.28 -3.59
CA ALA A 92 4.58 5.12 -2.82
C ALA A 92 5.21 5.53 -1.47
N VAL A 93 6.01 6.59 -1.46
CA VAL A 93 6.51 7.22 -0.23
C VAL A 93 5.36 7.71 0.65
N GLY A 94 4.34 8.33 0.06
CA GLY A 94 3.14 8.77 0.77
C GLY A 94 2.40 7.62 1.47
N LEU A 95 2.41 6.40 0.91
CA LEU A 95 1.85 5.21 1.57
C LEU A 95 2.61 4.86 2.85
N VAL A 96 3.95 4.98 2.85
CA VAL A 96 4.78 4.77 4.04
C VAL A 96 4.49 5.84 5.09
N GLY A 97 4.41 7.11 4.69
CA GLY A 97 4.00 8.21 5.58
C GLY A 97 2.62 7.99 6.19
N ASN A 98 1.65 7.49 5.41
CA ASN A 98 0.34 7.14 5.94
C ASN A 98 0.40 5.98 6.93
N ALA A 99 1.23 4.97 6.71
CA ALA A 99 1.40 3.85 7.65
C ALA A 99 2.00 4.30 8.98
N LEU A 100 3.01 5.18 8.96
CA LEU A 100 3.55 5.83 10.16
C LEU A 100 2.47 6.68 10.86
N ALA A 101 1.76 7.52 10.12
CA ALA A 101 0.76 8.40 10.69
C ALA A 101 -0.44 7.64 11.29
N VAL A 102 -0.84 6.50 10.71
CA VAL A 102 -1.88 5.61 11.27
C VAL A 102 -1.37 4.87 12.50
N SER A 103 -0.07 4.58 12.57
CA SER A 103 0.56 4.01 13.77
C SER A 103 0.52 4.97 14.98
N LEU A 104 0.60 6.28 14.72
CA LEU A 104 0.45 7.33 15.74
C LEU A 104 -1.00 7.65 16.06
N ARG A 105 -1.85 7.71 15.03
CA ARG A 105 -3.28 8.05 15.14
C ARG A 105 -4.10 7.23 14.15
N PRO A 106 -4.65 6.08 14.58
CA PRO A 106 -5.48 5.22 13.75
C PRO A 106 -6.61 5.98 13.05
N SER A 107 -6.81 5.71 11.77
CA SER A 107 -7.81 6.39 10.95
C SER A 107 -8.27 5.51 9.79
N VAL A 108 -9.57 5.18 9.79
CA VAL A 108 -10.23 4.46 8.68
C VAL A 108 -10.03 5.21 7.36
N SER A 109 -10.24 6.52 7.35
CA SER A 109 -10.11 7.33 6.14
C SER A 109 -8.70 7.29 5.55
N LYS A 110 -7.65 7.26 6.38
CA LYS A 110 -6.27 7.12 5.89
C LYS A 110 -5.98 5.71 5.35
N ALA A 111 -6.55 4.67 5.97
CA ALA A 111 -6.43 3.30 5.48
C ALA A 111 -7.12 3.14 4.11
N GLU A 112 -8.36 3.62 3.97
CA GLU A 112 -9.08 3.63 2.71
C GLU A 112 -8.35 4.44 1.64
N MET A 113 -7.81 5.61 2.00
CA MET A 113 -7.01 6.43 1.09
C MET A 113 -5.77 5.67 0.60
N SER A 114 -5.03 5.03 1.51
CA SER A 114 -3.82 4.28 1.16
C SER A 114 -4.13 3.14 0.18
N ILE A 115 -5.21 2.39 0.43
CA ILE A 115 -5.66 1.31 -0.45
C ILE A 115 -6.05 1.84 -1.82
N ASN A 116 -6.84 2.92 -1.86
CA ASN A 116 -7.26 3.53 -3.12
C ASN A 116 -6.08 4.12 -3.90
N THR A 117 -5.09 4.70 -3.22
CA THR A 117 -3.85 5.18 -3.84
C THR A 117 -3.09 4.03 -4.48
N LEU A 118 -2.84 2.92 -3.76
CA LEU A 118 -2.14 1.76 -4.32
C LEU A 118 -2.92 1.17 -5.51
N ARG A 119 -4.23 0.96 -5.37
CA ARG A 119 -5.09 0.47 -6.47
C ARG A 119 -5.06 1.40 -7.68
N SER A 120 -4.98 2.72 -7.47
CA SER A 120 -4.85 3.69 -8.56
C SER A 120 -3.50 3.56 -9.27
N LEU A 121 -2.40 3.44 -8.52
CA LEU A 121 -1.07 3.19 -9.07
C LEU A 121 -1.05 1.92 -9.93
N LEU A 122 -1.60 0.82 -9.39
CA LEU A 122 -1.68 -0.46 -10.11
C LEU A 122 -2.59 -0.39 -11.34
N SER A 123 -3.70 0.36 -11.26
CA SER A 123 -4.59 0.60 -12.38
C SER A 123 -3.89 1.35 -13.53
N MET A 124 -3.02 2.32 -13.22
CA MET A 124 -2.20 3.00 -14.23
C MET A 124 -1.20 2.04 -14.89
N VAL A 125 -0.59 1.15 -14.10
CA VAL A 125 0.27 0.10 -14.65
C VAL A 125 -0.52 -0.85 -15.56
N ASP A 126 -1.66 -1.39 -15.09
CA ASP A 126 -2.55 -2.24 -15.88
C ASP A 126 -3.01 -1.56 -17.19
N PHE A 127 -3.36 -0.27 -17.13
CA PHE A 127 -3.77 0.52 -18.29
C PHE A 127 -2.64 0.64 -19.31
N LYS A 128 -1.42 0.93 -18.87
CA LYS A 128 -0.26 1.01 -19.76
C LYS A 128 0.09 -0.34 -20.37
N LEU A 129 0.10 -1.41 -19.55
CA LEU A 129 0.41 -2.78 -19.99
C LEU A 129 -0.63 -3.34 -20.97
N SER A 130 -1.88 -2.91 -20.88
CA SER A 130 -2.95 -3.26 -21.82
C SER A 130 -2.95 -2.43 -23.11
N GLY A 131 -1.99 -1.53 -23.29
CA GLY A 131 -1.85 -0.70 -24.49
C GLY A 131 -2.74 0.54 -24.50
N GLU A 132 -3.11 1.04 -23.30
CA GLU A 132 -3.82 2.31 -23.11
C GLU A 132 -5.18 2.37 -23.84
N VAL A 133 -5.90 1.25 -23.87
CA VAL A 133 -7.21 1.16 -24.52
C VAL A 133 -8.30 1.68 -23.58
N PRO A 134 -8.90 2.86 -23.84
CA PRO A 134 -9.94 3.40 -22.96
C PRO A 134 -11.23 2.59 -23.10
N VAL A 135 -11.88 2.32 -21.97
CA VAL A 135 -13.19 1.66 -21.91
C VAL A 135 -14.27 2.71 -21.61
N ILE A 136 -15.25 2.82 -22.51
CA ILE A 136 -16.40 3.71 -22.32
C ILE A 136 -17.54 2.91 -21.71
N VAL A 137 -17.90 3.21 -20.46
CA VAL A 137 -19.04 2.62 -19.76
C VAL A 137 -20.27 3.50 -19.95
N ARG A 138 -21.36 2.93 -20.46
CA ARG A 138 -22.60 3.70 -20.61
C ARG A 138 -23.34 3.79 -19.28
N ARG A 139 -24.22 4.79 -19.17
CA ARG A 139 -25.12 4.93 -18.02
C ARG A 139 -25.94 3.64 -17.85
N GLY A 140 -25.83 3.02 -16.68
CA GLY A 140 -26.57 1.81 -16.31
C GLY A 140 -25.80 0.50 -16.56
N GLU A 141 -24.65 0.55 -17.24
CA GLU A 141 -23.71 -0.56 -17.29
C GLU A 141 -22.87 -0.59 -16.00
N GLY A 142 -22.49 -1.80 -15.57
CA GLY A 142 -21.57 -1.97 -14.44
C GLY A 142 -20.17 -1.48 -14.79
N PRO A 143 -19.32 -1.16 -13.79
CA PRO A 143 -17.93 -0.83 -14.05
C PRO A 143 -17.21 -2.02 -14.73
N PRO A 144 -16.21 -1.77 -15.58
CA PRO A 144 -15.39 -2.84 -16.13
C PRO A 144 -14.72 -3.61 -14.98
N PRO A 145 -14.41 -4.89 -15.19
CA PRO A 145 -13.60 -5.62 -14.22
C PRO A 145 -12.25 -4.91 -14.05
N PRO A 146 -11.65 -4.96 -12.84
CA PRO A 146 -10.31 -4.43 -12.61
C PRO A 146 -9.27 -5.12 -13.49
N GLY A 147 -8.16 -4.44 -13.74
CA GLY A 147 -6.97 -5.03 -14.35
C GLY A 147 -6.36 -6.11 -13.47
N GLN A 148 -5.36 -6.83 -14.00
CA GLN A 148 -4.78 -7.99 -13.33
C GLN A 148 -4.08 -7.59 -12.02
N LEU A 149 -3.32 -6.50 -12.02
CA LEU A 149 -2.59 -6.05 -10.82
C LEU A 149 -3.54 -5.52 -9.75
N VAL A 150 -4.58 -4.79 -10.15
CA VAL A 150 -5.63 -4.35 -9.22
C VAL A 150 -6.37 -5.56 -8.63
N HIS A 151 -6.62 -6.61 -9.42
CA HIS A 151 -7.23 -7.84 -8.91
C HIS A 151 -6.32 -8.55 -7.88
N MET A 152 -5.02 -8.65 -8.18
CA MET A 152 -4.04 -9.20 -7.23
C MET A 152 -4.02 -8.41 -5.92
N GLU A 153 -4.16 -7.07 -5.96
CA GLU A 153 -4.21 -6.25 -4.75
C GLU A 153 -5.47 -6.53 -3.92
N ILE A 154 -6.63 -6.67 -4.57
CA ILE A 154 -7.87 -7.03 -3.89
C ILE A 154 -7.73 -8.38 -3.19
N ASP A 155 -7.13 -9.37 -3.86
CA ASP A 155 -6.88 -10.69 -3.27
C ASP A 155 -5.91 -10.63 -2.08
N ALA A 156 -4.84 -9.83 -2.18
CA ALA A 156 -3.88 -9.62 -1.10
C ALA A 156 -4.53 -8.96 0.13
N GLU A 157 -5.40 -7.97 -0.09
CA GLU A 157 -6.17 -7.32 0.97
C GLU A 157 -7.14 -8.29 1.66
N LEU A 158 -7.88 -9.09 0.87
CA LEU A 158 -8.75 -10.14 1.38
C LEU A 158 -7.99 -11.17 2.22
N ALA A 159 -6.78 -11.55 1.80
CA ALA A 159 -5.93 -12.45 2.56
C ALA A 159 -5.52 -11.85 3.93
N VAL A 160 -5.18 -10.55 3.97
CA VAL A 160 -4.89 -9.84 5.22
C VAL A 160 -6.12 -9.79 6.12
N LEU A 161 -7.28 -9.39 5.59
CA LEU A 161 -8.54 -9.34 6.35
C LEU A 161 -8.91 -10.72 6.94
N ALA A 162 -8.70 -11.80 6.18
CA ALA A 162 -8.93 -13.16 6.65
C ALA A 162 -7.97 -13.56 7.79
N LEU A 163 -6.70 -13.12 7.76
CA LEU A 163 -5.75 -13.32 8.85
C LEU A 163 -6.22 -12.59 10.13
N LEU A 164 -6.71 -11.36 9.97
CA LEU A 164 -7.21 -10.54 11.08
C LEU A 164 -8.45 -11.15 11.73
N SER A 165 -9.43 -11.60 10.94
CA SER A 165 -10.64 -12.25 11.46
C SER A 165 -10.31 -13.51 12.27
N ARG A 166 -9.37 -14.34 11.81
CA ARG A 166 -8.92 -15.55 12.53
C ARG A 166 -8.12 -15.22 13.79
N GLY A 167 -7.36 -14.13 13.78
CA GLY A 167 -6.56 -13.67 14.91
C GLY A 167 -7.43 -13.22 16.09
N ALA A 168 -8.55 -12.54 15.80
CA ALA A 168 -9.50 -12.04 16.80
C ALA A 168 -10.15 -13.17 17.63
N GLU A 169 -10.28 -14.37 17.08
CA GLU A 169 -10.82 -15.54 17.77
C GLU A 169 -9.84 -16.17 18.78
N SER A 170 -8.55 -15.82 18.71
CA SER A 170 -7.48 -16.39 19.54
C SER A 170 -6.99 -15.40 20.62
N SER A 171 -7.59 -15.47 21.81
CA SER A 171 -7.46 -14.52 22.92
C SER A 171 -6.11 -14.52 23.69
N THR A 172 -4.98 -14.68 23.01
CA THR A 172 -3.63 -14.46 23.58
C THR A 172 -3.02 -13.17 23.05
N GLN A 173 -3.29 -12.06 23.74
CA GLN A 173 -2.83 -10.72 23.35
C GLN A 173 -1.30 -10.61 23.36
N GLY A 174 -0.73 -10.10 22.27
CA GLY A 174 0.72 -9.87 22.07
C GLY A 174 1.39 -10.88 21.13
N ARG A 175 1.47 -12.17 21.50
CA ARG A 175 2.13 -13.18 20.65
C ARG A 175 1.32 -13.51 19.39
N ALA A 176 0.00 -13.62 19.51
CA ALA A 176 -0.87 -13.85 18.36
C ALA A 176 -0.79 -12.67 17.37
N ARG A 177 -0.73 -11.44 17.88
CA ARG A 177 -0.61 -10.23 17.07
C ARG A 177 0.68 -10.19 16.25
N ARG A 178 1.82 -10.45 16.89
CA ARG A 178 3.12 -10.56 16.21
C ARG A 178 3.12 -11.62 15.12
N LEU A 179 2.51 -12.78 15.38
CA LEU A 179 2.39 -13.83 14.37
C LEU A 179 1.55 -13.39 13.16
N VAL A 180 0.43 -12.69 13.41
CA VAL A 180 -0.42 -12.16 12.34
C VAL A 180 0.31 -11.08 11.54
N ALA A 181 1.00 -10.15 12.21
CA ALA A 181 1.81 -9.12 11.57
C ALA A 181 2.90 -9.73 10.67
N ASN A 182 3.65 -10.73 11.17
CA ASN A 182 4.67 -11.41 10.37
C ASN A 182 4.09 -12.08 9.13
N ARG A 183 2.94 -12.77 9.26
CA ARG A 183 2.29 -13.41 8.10
C ARG A 183 1.79 -12.40 7.07
N ALA A 184 1.20 -11.30 7.53
CA ALA A 184 0.75 -10.23 6.66
C ALA A 184 1.93 -9.59 5.93
N ARG A 185 3.04 -9.38 6.65
CA ARG A 185 4.29 -8.86 6.10
C ARG A 185 4.89 -9.77 5.05
N ASP A 186 5.03 -11.06 5.34
CA ASP A 186 5.55 -12.05 4.39
C ASP A 186 4.68 -12.08 3.12
N SER A 187 3.35 -12.03 3.27
CA SER A 187 2.43 -11.96 2.14
C SER A 187 2.59 -10.66 1.33
N ALA A 188 2.77 -9.52 1.99
CA ALA A 188 2.96 -8.24 1.32
C ALA A 188 4.29 -8.16 0.58
N ARG A 189 5.36 -8.76 1.12
CA ARG A 189 6.67 -8.90 0.46
C ARG A 189 6.59 -9.75 -0.79
N VAL A 190 5.94 -10.91 -0.71
CA VAL A 190 5.74 -11.78 -1.87
C VAL A 190 4.98 -11.04 -2.97
N PHE A 191 3.97 -10.24 -2.61
CA PHE A 191 3.27 -9.40 -3.59
C PHE A 191 4.20 -8.35 -4.20
N ALA A 192 4.98 -7.63 -3.39
CA ALA A 192 5.92 -6.62 -3.87
C ALA A 192 6.93 -7.22 -4.87
N GLU A 193 7.49 -8.39 -4.56
CA GLU A 193 8.38 -9.14 -5.46
C GLU A 193 7.69 -9.53 -6.77
N GLN A 194 6.41 -9.93 -6.73
CA GLN A 194 5.63 -10.26 -7.93
C GLN A 194 5.30 -9.02 -8.77
N LEU A 195 5.26 -7.84 -8.17
CA LEU A 195 4.93 -6.58 -8.84
C LEU A 195 6.12 -6.01 -9.63
N VAL A 196 7.35 -6.27 -9.18
CA VAL A 196 8.59 -5.76 -9.78
C VAL A 196 8.64 -5.94 -11.31
N PRO A 197 8.42 -7.13 -11.90
CA PRO A 197 8.49 -7.29 -13.36
C PRO A 197 7.49 -6.44 -14.12
N SER A 198 6.29 -6.21 -13.55
CA SER A 198 5.27 -5.37 -14.17
C SER A 198 5.66 -3.88 -14.13
N ILE A 199 6.29 -3.43 -13.04
CA ILE A 199 6.79 -2.05 -12.93
C ILE A 199 7.98 -1.83 -13.86
N GLU A 200 8.88 -2.82 -14.03
CA GLU A 200 9.99 -2.72 -14.99
C GLU A 200 9.49 -2.57 -16.43
N VAL A 201 8.49 -3.36 -16.83
CA VAL A 201 7.85 -3.24 -18.15
C VAL A 201 7.13 -1.90 -18.29
N PHE A 202 6.43 -1.45 -17.24
CA PHE A 202 5.77 -0.16 -17.19
C PHE A 202 6.75 1.00 -17.41
N ALA A 203 7.88 1.01 -16.69
CA ALA A 203 8.91 2.01 -16.84
C ALA A 203 9.50 2.03 -18.25
N LYS A 204 9.77 0.85 -18.82
CA LYS A 204 10.23 0.71 -20.20
C LYS A 204 9.23 1.27 -21.22
N LEU A 205 7.92 1.02 -21.03
CA LEU A 205 6.86 1.57 -21.87
C LEU A 205 6.68 3.09 -21.67
N GLY A 206 7.01 3.60 -20.49
CA GLY A 206 7.09 5.04 -20.18
C GLY A 206 8.33 5.72 -20.76
N GLY A 207 9.33 4.96 -21.20
CA GLY A 207 10.60 5.50 -21.69
C GLY A 207 11.49 6.04 -20.57
N TRP A 208 11.32 5.56 -19.33
CA TRP A 208 12.10 5.99 -18.18
C TRP A 208 13.40 5.16 -18.08
N GLU A 209 14.51 5.83 -17.79
CA GLU A 209 15.77 5.15 -17.47
C GLU A 209 15.69 4.61 -16.03
N LEU A 210 16.07 3.35 -15.84
CA LEU A 210 16.14 2.65 -14.55
C LEU A 210 17.59 2.59 -14.06
#